data_AF-A0A8I1P2V7-F1
#
_entry.id   AF-A0A8I1P2V7-F1
#
_cell.length_a   1.000
_cell.length_b   1.000
_cell.length_c   1.000
_cell.angle_alpha   90.00
_cell.angle_beta   90.00
_cell.angle_gamma   90.00
#
_symmetry.space_group_name_H-M   'P 1'
#
loop_
_entity.id
_entity.type
_entity.pdbx_description
1 polymer ?
#
loop_
_entity_poly.entity_id
_entity_poly.type
_entity_poly.pdbx_seq_one_letter_code
_entity_poly.pdbx_strand_id
1 'polypeptide(L)'
;MGENEMVERVARRLAAGRYAHVGGADAETLVKGKPNWMSCVDDARTAIEAMREPTDAMVDAAYGRERTGTERGNWRAMIDAALTETQPSSPEIAVQRQPEKQDG
;
A
#
# COMPACT_ATOMS: atom_id res chain seq x y z
N MET A 1 -4.20 7.87 12.72
CA MET A 1 -4.59 6.49 12.41
C MET A 1 -4.79 6.43 10.90
N GLY A 2 -3.68 6.43 10.18
CA GLY A 2 -3.67 6.67 8.73
C GLY A 2 -2.32 6.25 8.18
N GLU A 3 -2.34 5.92 6.89
CA GLU A 3 -1.24 5.40 6.05
C GLU A 3 -1.25 3.86 5.90
N ASN A 4 -2.13 3.41 5.00
CA ASN A 4 -1.96 2.24 4.12
C ASN A 4 -2.33 0.84 4.63
N GLU A 5 -3.63 0.64 4.91
CA GLU A 5 -4.15 -0.59 5.53
C GLU A 5 -3.93 -1.84 4.67
N MET A 6 -4.11 -1.73 3.34
CA MET A 6 -4.02 -2.88 2.45
C MET A 6 -2.57 -3.32 2.16
N VAL A 7 -1.68 -2.38 1.88
CA VAL A 7 -0.25 -2.70 1.69
C VAL A 7 0.33 -3.28 2.98
N GLU A 8 0.01 -2.70 4.14
CA GLU A 8 0.45 -3.23 5.44
C GLU A 8 -0.09 -4.65 5.68
N ARG A 9 -1.39 -4.89 5.44
CA ARG A 9 -1.98 -6.24 5.57
C ARG A 9 -1.26 -7.29 4.72
N VAL A 10 -1.00 -6.97 3.46
CA VAL A 10 -0.29 -7.89 2.54
C VAL A 10 1.16 -8.07 2.99
N ALA A 11 1.85 -7.00 3.36
CA ALA A 11 3.23 -7.06 3.86
C ALA A 11 3.35 -7.90 5.15
N ARG A 12 2.39 -7.77 6.08
CA ARG A 12 2.31 -8.61 7.29
C ARG A 12 2.12 -10.08 6.93
N ARG A 13 1.27 -10.39 5.96
CA ARG A 13 1.05 -11.77 5.50
C ARG A 13 2.30 -12.36 4.85
N LEU A 14 3.01 -11.58 4.03
CA LEU A 14 4.27 -11.97 3.41
C LEU A 14 5.34 -12.23 4.46
N ALA A 15 5.49 -11.35 5.45
CA ALA A 15 6.44 -11.53 6.55
C ALA A 15 6.12 -12.77 7.39
N ALA A 16 4.84 -13.02 7.70
CA ALA A 16 4.42 -14.22 8.42
C ALA A 16 4.83 -15.52 7.69
N GLY A 17 4.75 -15.55 6.36
CA GLY A 17 5.22 -16.70 5.58
C GLY A 17 6.75 -16.77 5.47
N ARG A 18 7.39 -15.65 5.14
CA ARG A 18 8.84 -15.56 4.92
C ARG A 18 9.65 -15.87 6.19
N TYR A 19 9.17 -15.45 7.35
CA TYR A 19 9.86 -15.59 8.63
C TYR A 19 9.24 -16.66 9.54
N ALA A 20 8.33 -17.50 9.02
CA ALA A 20 7.73 -18.60 9.77
C ALA A 20 8.76 -19.54 10.41
N HIS A 21 9.92 -19.70 9.77
CA HIS A 21 11.02 -20.55 10.22
C HIS A 21 11.88 -19.93 11.33
N VAL A 22 11.79 -18.62 11.54
CA VAL A 22 12.58 -17.89 12.55
C VAL A 22 11.89 -17.98 13.92
N GLY A 23 10.56 -17.88 13.96
CA GLY A 23 9.76 -17.95 15.19
C GLY A 23 9.99 -16.80 16.18
N GLY A 24 9.11 -16.70 17.19
CA GLY A 24 9.28 -15.84 18.36
C GLY A 24 9.23 -14.32 18.12
N ALA A 25 9.63 -13.55 19.14
CA ALA A 25 9.75 -12.08 19.09
C ALA A 25 10.80 -11.58 18.08
N ASP A 26 11.74 -12.46 17.72
CA ASP A 26 12.75 -12.20 16.69
C ASP A 26 12.09 -12.09 15.30
N ALA A 27 11.05 -12.90 15.02
CA ALA A 27 10.28 -12.83 13.78
C ALA A 27 9.44 -11.55 13.62
N GLU A 28 9.37 -10.67 14.62
CA GLU A 28 8.84 -9.31 14.48
C GLU A 28 9.92 -8.23 14.37
N THR A 29 11.19 -8.51 14.73
CA THR A 29 12.25 -7.50 14.91
C THR A 29 13.61 -7.85 14.26
N LEU A 30 13.67 -8.85 13.38
CA LEU A 30 14.83 -9.29 12.58
C LEU A 30 15.62 -8.12 11.98
N VAL A 31 14.94 -7.05 11.57
CA VAL A 31 15.59 -5.81 11.17
C VAL A 31 15.69 -4.92 12.41
N LYS A 32 16.92 -4.63 12.86
CA LYS A 32 17.21 -3.80 14.06
C LYS A 32 16.21 -2.66 14.26
N GLY A 33 15.26 -2.88 15.18
CA GLY A 33 14.29 -1.88 15.63
C GLY A 33 13.12 -1.58 14.68
N LYS A 34 12.88 -2.39 13.64
CA LYS A 34 11.73 -2.23 12.73
C LYS A 34 10.90 -3.51 12.66
N PRO A 35 9.56 -3.39 12.58
CA PRO A 35 8.71 -4.53 12.27
C PRO A 35 9.13 -5.22 10.97
N ASN A 36 9.29 -6.53 10.99
CA ASN A 36 9.76 -7.31 9.83
C ASN A 36 8.88 -7.19 8.58
N TRP A 37 7.60 -6.89 8.75
CA TRP A 37 6.70 -6.64 7.62
C TRP A 37 7.10 -5.41 6.80
N MET A 38 7.80 -4.43 7.39
CA MET A 38 8.26 -3.26 6.65
C MET A 38 9.20 -3.63 5.50
N SER A 39 9.98 -4.71 5.65
CA SER A 39 10.84 -5.23 4.57
C SER A 39 10.07 -5.94 3.45
N CYS A 40 8.77 -6.15 3.62
CA CYS A 40 7.87 -6.74 2.63
C CYS A 40 6.95 -5.71 1.96
N VAL A 41 7.10 -4.41 2.25
CA VAL A 41 6.22 -3.36 1.70
C VAL A 41 6.31 -3.27 0.19
N ASP A 42 7.51 -3.28 -0.39
CA ASP A 42 7.67 -3.21 -1.85
C ASP A 42 7.14 -4.48 -2.53
N ASP A 43 7.42 -5.66 -1.95
CA ASP A 43 6.84 -6.93 -2.41
C ASP A 43 5.30 -6.90 -2.37
N ALA A 44 4.72 -6.30 -1.32
CA ALA A 44 3.28 -6.14 -1.19
C ALA A 44 2.70 -5.21 -2.27
N ARG A 45 3.36 -4.09 -2.56
CA ARG A 45 2.97 -3.18 -3.66
C ARG A 45 3.02 -3.90 -5.00
N THR A 46 4.11 -4.62 -5.30
CA THR A 46 4.23 -5.38 -6.54
C THR A 46 3.18 -6.47 -6.67
N ALA A 47 2.86 -7.18 -5.58
CA ALA A 47 1.82 -8.20 -5.58
C ALA A 47 0.43 -7.60 -5.84
N ILE A 48 0.11 -6.45 -5.22
CA ILE A 48 -1.15 -5.73 -5.43
C ILE A 48 -1.22 -5.17 -6.86
N GLU A 49 -0.14 -4.59 -7.37
CA GLU A 49 -0.06 -4.08 -8.74
C GLU A 49 -0.22 -5.19 -9.78
N ALA A 50 0.32 -6.38 -9.54
CA ALA A 50 0.14 -7.54 -10.42
C ALA A 50 -1.34 -7.95 -10.55
N MET A 51 -2.18 -7.59 -9.59
CA MET A 51 -3.63 -7.83 -9.64
C MET A 51 -4.41 -6.74 -10.39
N ARG A 52 -3.75 -5.68 -10.90
CA ARG A 52 -4.41 -4.56 -11.60
C ARG A 52 -5.21 -5.02 -12.82
N GLU A 53 -4.79 -6.09 -13.48
CA GLU A 53 -5.50 -6.70 -14.60
C GLU A 53 -6.19 -8.01 -14.17
N PRO A 54 -7.51 -8.00 -13.90
CA PRO A 54 -8.21 -9.21 -13.45
C PRO A 54 -8.42 -10.20 -14.60
N THR A 55 -8.43 -11.49 -14.26
CA THR A 55 -8.91 -12.54 -15.19
C THR A 55 -10.43 -12.45 -15.37
N ASP A 56 -10.98 -13.02 -16.45
CA ASP A 56 -12.43 -13.05 -16.65
C ASP A 56 -13.16 -13.75 -15.50
N ALA A 57 -12.59 -14.82 -14.95
CA ALA A 57 -13.14 -15.52 -13.79
C ALA A 57 -13.21 -14.63 -12.53
N MET A 58 -12.22 -13.75 -12.33
CA MET A 58 -12.26 -12.77 -11.23
C MET A 58 -13.35 -11.72 -11.45
N VAL A 59 -13.53 -11.26 -12.69
CA VAL A 59 -14.62 -10.34 -13.06
C VAL A 59 -15.98 -11.01 -12.87
N ASP A 60 -16.15 -12.26 -13.32
CA ASP A 60 -17.37 -13.04 -13.11
C ASP A 60 -17.67 -13.25 -11.63
N ALA A 61 -16.66 -13.56 -10.82
CA ALA A 61 -16.84 -13.76 -9.38
C ALA A 61 -17.24 -12.47 -8.65
N ALA A 62 -16.72 -11.31 -9.07
CA ALA A 62 -16.97 -10.03 -8.41
C ALA A 62 -18.33 -9.41 -8.79
N TYR A 63 -18.75 -9.52 -10.05
CA TYR A 63 -19.92 -8.81 -10.58
C TYR A 63 -21.06 -9.73 -11.05
N GLY A 64 -20.82 -11.05 -11.10
CA GLY A 64 -21.81 -12.02 -11.53
C GLY A 64 -22.29 -11.77 -12.97
N ARG A 65 -23.57 -12.05 -13.23
CA ARG A 65 -24.21 -11.86 -14.54
C ARG A 65 -24.57 -10.41 -14.87
N GLU A 66 -24.49 -9.49 -13.91
CA GLU A 66 -24.90 -8.09 -14.08
C GLU A 66 -23.73 -7.23 -14.58
N ARG A 67 -23.13 -7.64 -15.71
CA ARG A 67 -22.07 -6.87 -16.35
C ARG A 67 -22.65 -5.66 -17.07
N THR A 68 -22.26 -4.49 -16.63
CA THR A 68 -22.49 -3.16 -17.21
C THR A 68 -21.42 -2.76 -18.23
N GLY A 69 -20.30 -3.48 -18.30
CA GLY A 69 -19.14 -3.18 -19.15
C GLY A 69 -18.10 -2.28 -18.49
N THR A 70 -18.30 -1.89 -17.22
CA THR A 70 -17.39 -1.00 -16.45
C THR A 70 -16.53 -1.75 -15.43
N GLU A 71 -16.70 -3.06 -15.31
CA GLU A 71 -16.19 -3.90 -14.23
C GLU A 71 -14.66 -3.85 -14.12
N ARG A 72 -13.98 -3.93 -15.26
CA ARG A 72 -12.52 -3.88 -15.33
C ARG A 72 -11.99 -2.51 -14.91
N GLY A 73 -12.71 -1.44 -15.24
CA GLY A 73 -12.38 -0.08 -14.81
C GLY A 73 -12.52 0.07 -13.30
N ASN A 74 -13.64 -0.41 -12.73
CA ASN A 74 -13.88 -0.39 -11.29
C ASN A 74 -12.83 -1.20 -10.52
N TRP A 75 -12.46 -2.38 -11.04
CA TRP A 75 -11.40 -3.20 -10.46
C TRP A 75 -10.06 -2.46 -10.41
N ARG A 76 -9.62 -1.88 -11.55
CA ARG A 76 -8.38 -1.10 -11.61
C ARG A 76 -8.40 0.05 -10.60
N ALA A 77 -9.51 0.78 -10.50
CA ALA A 77 -9.67 1.87 -9.55
C ALA A 77 -9.54 1.42 -8.09
N MET A 78 -10.06 0.24 -7.73
CA MET A 78 -9.88 -0.33 -6.39
C MET A 78 -8.42 -0.68 -6.09
N ILE A 79 -7.70 -1.26 -7.06
CA ILE A 79 -6.27 -1.56 -6.92
C ILE A 79 -5.45 -0.28 -6.82
N ASP A 80 -5.77 0.72 -7.63
CA ASP A 80 -5.11 2.03 -7.59
C ASP A 80 -5.33 2.71 -6.24
N ALA A 81 -6.56 2.69 -5.70
CA ALA A 81 -6.83 3.20 -4.35
C ALA A 81 -6.00 2.48 -3.29
N ALA A 82 -5.92 1.15 -3.33
CA ALA A 82 -5.09 0.36 -2.43
C ALA A 82 -3.59 0.68 -2.53
N LEU A 83 -3.12 1.19 -3.68
CA LEU A 83 -1.73 1.62 -3.88
C LEU A 83 -1.52 3.11 -3.57
N THR A 84 -2.54 3.96 -3.71
CA THR A 84 -2.45 5.42 -3.48
C THR A 84 -2.50 5.80 -2.01
N GLU A 85 -3.05 4.96 -1.13
CA GLU A 85 -2.93 5.11 0.33
C GLU A 85 -1.45 5.17 0.83
N THR A 86 -0.49 5.01 -0.08
CA THR A 86 0.94 5.06 0.17
C THR A 86 1.63 6.42 -0.05
N GLN A 87 0.99 7.39 -0.72
CA GLN A 87 1.68 8.64 -1.05
C GLN A 87 1.36 9.69 0.02
N PRO A 88 2.33 10.15 0.82
CA PRO A 88 2.10 11.32 1.66
C PRO A 88 1.81 12.48 0.72
N SER A 89 0.55 12.93 0.69
CA SER A 89 0.25 14.29 0.30
C SER A 89 0.92 15.19 1.34
N SER A 90 2.18 15.55 1.12
CA SER A 90 2.77 16.73 1.75
C SER A 90 2.28 17.95 0.97
N PRO A 91 1.33 18.75 1.49
CA PRO A 91 1.45 20.18 1.28
C PRO A 91 2.65 20.67 2.12
N GLU A 92 3.30 21.75 1.67
CA GLU A 92 4.40 22.47 2.36
C GLU A 92 5.83 21.93 2.20
N ILE A 93 6.51 22.33 1.11
CA ILE A 93 7.65 23.24 1.23
C ILE A 93 7.50 24.31 0.13
N ALA A 94 6.49 25.16 0.25
CA ALA A 94 6.57 26.52 -0.29
C ALA A 94 7.12 27.38 0.85
N VAL A 95 8.44 27.45 0.97
CA VAL A 95 9.12 28.43 1.83
C VAL A 95 8.73 29.81 1.30
N GLN A 96 7.69 30.39 1.91
CA GLN A 96 7.44 31.81 1.83
C GLN A 96 8.61 32.49 2.55
N ARG A 97 9.55 33.04 1.78
CA ARG A 97 10.51 34.01 2.29
C ARG A 97 9.73 35.25 2.66
N GLN A 98 9.45 35.44 3.95
CA GLN A 98 9.10 36.76 4.48
C GLN A 98 10.37 37.62 4.47
N PRO A 99 10.38 38.83 3.88
CA PRO A 99 11.45 39.78 4.13
C PRO A 99 11.29 40.34 5.55
N GLU A 100 12.33 40.10 6.35
CA GLU A 100 12.54 40.62 7.69
C GLU A 100 12.43 42.15 7.69
N LYS A 101 11.58 42.71 8.54
CA LYS A 101 11.61 44.14 8.86
C LYS A 101 12.91 44.40 9.62
N GLN A 102 13.77 45.25 9.09
CA GLN A 102 14.81 45.92 9.88
C GLN A 102 14.34 47.34 10.17
N ASP A 103 13.94 47.55 11.42
CA ASP A 103 13.86 48.87 12.04
C ASP A 103 15.29 49.37 12.30
N GLY A 104 15.55 50.62 11.91
CA GLY A 104 16.77 51.38 12.16
C GLY A 104 16.59 52.83 11.76
#